data_AF-A0A6I3SJH0-F1
#
_entry.id   AF-A0A6I3SJH0-F1
#
_cell.length_a   1.000
_cell.length_b   1.000
_cell.length_c   1.000
_cell.angle_alpha   90.00
_cell.angle_beta   90.00
_cell.angle_gamma   90.00
#
_symmetry.space_group_name_H-M   'P 1'
#
loop_
_entity.id
_entity.type
_entity.pdbx_description
1 polymer ?
#
loop_
_entity_poly.entity_id
_entity_poly.type
_entity_poly.pdbx_seq_one_letter_code
_entity_poly.pdbx_strand_id
1 'polypeptide(L)'
;MKTLQLTLTHKFFQSSAEQIREQGVPRCYECLRILHAGDKIDSWWPQSTRQNVCRACEENNAAERRRFAWNTPCMAKPKEIETARSLLAMYRESRQNQKHISDKLLSEGSVDKETFRLSQHDYRSAILSIARAGLPERAWKAAGLTFDEIEEAELDLLYGFTFKDHQPRLVL
;
A
#
# COMPACT_ATOMS: atom_id res chain seq x y z
N MET A 1 16.17 0.24 0.98
CA MET A 1 16.51 0.22 2.42
C MET A 1 15.89 -1.04 3.02
N LYS A 2 16.64 -1.87 3.76
CA LYS A 2 16.03 -2.93 4.57
C LYS A 2 15.31 -2.24 5.72
N THR A 3 14.00 -2.32 5.74
CA THR A 3 13.22 -1.70 6.81
C THR A 3 13.44 -2.48 8.10
N LEU A 4 13.64 -1.75 9.20
CA LEU A 4 13.95 -2.31 10.51
C LEU A 4 12.67 -2.84 11.15
N GLN A 5 12.45 -4.16 11.04
CA GLN A 5 11.38 -4.84 11.76
C GLN A 5 11.75 -4.99 13.23
N LEU A 6 10.86 -4.53 14.11
CA LEU A 6 10.95 -4.67 15.55
C LEU A 6 10.00 -5.78 16.01
N THR A 7 10.50 -6.70 16.82
CA THR A 7 9.63 -7.62 17.56
C THR A 7 9.08 -6.89 18.76
N LEU A 8 7.75 -6.81 18.87
CA LEU A 8 7.08 -6.16 19.98
C LEU A 8 7.41 -6.87 21.29
N THR A 9 7.75 -6.09 22.32
CA THR A 9 8.05 -6.60 23.66
C THR A 9 7.09 -5.98 24.67
N HIS A 10 6.94 -6.59 25.85
CA HIS A 10 6.19 -5.96 26.94
C HIS A 10 6.72 -4.56 27.30
N LYS A 11 8.04 -4.36 27.19
CA LYS A 11 8.68 -3.04 27.41
C LYS A 11 8.22 -2.00 26.41
N PHE A 12 8.05 -2.37 25.14
CA PHE A 12 7.51 -1.47 24.10
C PHE A 12 6.15 -0.90 24.52
N PHE A 13 5.21 -1.77 24.92
CA PHE A 13 3.86 -1.32 25.31
C PHE A 13 3.87 -0.44 26.56
N GLN A 14 4.82 -0.67 27.48
CA GLN A 14 5.01 0.18 28.65
C GLN A 14 5.57 1.55 28.26
N SER A 15 6.62 1.59 27.44
CA SER A 15 7.27 2.83 27.02
C SER A 15 6.43 3.66 26.06
N SER A 16 5.52 3.05 25.32
CA SER A 16 4.66 3.70 24.32
C SER A 16 3.21 3.85 24.77
N ALA A 17 2.92 3.71 26.07
CA ALA A 17 1.55 3.73 26.60
C ALA A 17 0.77 5.03 26.31
N GLU A 18 1.46 6.18 26.27
CA GLU A 18 0.86 7.47 25.91
C GLU A 18 0.53 7.55 24.42
N GLN A 19 1.49 7.24 23.55
CA GLN A 19 1.29 7.16 22.10
C GLN A 19 0.18 6.17 21.74
N ILE A 20 0.09 5.01 22.41
CA ILE A 20 -0.97 4.03 22.17
C ILE A 20 -2.35 4.60 22.52
N ARG A 21 -2.45 5.41 23.58
CA ARG A 21 -3.70 6.08 23.95
C ARG A 21 -4.11 7.13 22.93
N GLU A 22 -3.14 7.88 22.39
CA GLU A 22 -3.38 8.98 21.45
C GLU A 22 -3.63 8.50 20.02
N GLN A 23 -2.87 7.50 19.57
CA GLN A 23 -2.77 7.09 18.15
C GLN A 23 -3.34 5.69 17.89
N GLY A 24 -3.69 4.96 18.96
CA GLY A 24 -4.27 3.62 18.89
C GLY A 24 -3.21 2.50 18.86
N VAL A 25 -3.62 1.31 19.28
CA VAL A 25 -2.74 0.13 19.28
C VAL A 25 -2.32 -0.28 17.86
N PRO A 26 -1.08 -0.78 17.68
CA PRO A 26 -0.65 -1.31 16.41
C PRO A 26 -1.51 -2.49 15.95
N ARG A 27 -1.76 -2.59 14.64
CA ARG A 27 -2.60 -3.63 14.02
C ARG A 27 -1.89 -4.32 12.87
N CYS A 28 -2.22 -5.59 12.68
CA CYS A 28 -1.72 -6.38 11.58
C CYS A 28 -2.28 -5.87 10.24
N TYR A 29 -1.42 -5.59 9.27
CA TYR A 29 -1.83 -5.21 7.91
C TYR A 29 -2.71 -6.30 7.24
N GLU A 30 -2.33 -7.57 7.43
CA GLU A 30 -2.98 -8.72 6.76
C GLU A 30 -4.36 -9.08 7.32
N CYS A 31 -4.60 -8.89 8.62
CA CYS A 31 -5.84 -9.35 9.27
C CYS A 31 -6.47 -8.32 10.22
N LEU A 32 -5.88 -7.13 10.36
CA LEU A 32 -6.35 -6.00 11.17
C LEU A 32 -6.46 -6.27 12.69
N ARG A 33 -6.08 -7.47 13.15
CA ARG A 33 -6.03 -7.81 14.57
C ARG A 33 -4.97 -6.96 15.28
N ILE A 34 -5.21 -6.69 16.55
CA ILE A 34 -4.27 -5.97 17.41
C ILE A 34 -2.96 -6.78 17.50
N LEU A 35 -1.83 -6.09 17.38
CA LEU A 35 -0.51 -6.70 17.55
C LEU A 35 -0.13 -6.72 19.03
N HIS A 36 0.44 -7.83 19.46
CA HIS A 36 0.83 -8.10 20.84
C HIS A 36 2.32 -8.38 20.97
N ALA A 37 2.80 -8.55 22.20
CA ALA A 37 4.19 -8.95 22.44
C ALA A 37 4.51 -10.25 21.69
N GLY A 38 5.61 -10.24 20.94
CA GLY A 38 6.03 -11.33 20.07
C GLY A 38 5.57 -11.23 18.62
N ASP A 39 4.70 -10.27 18.26
CA ASP A 39 4.41 -9.89 16.87
C ASP A 39 5.45 -8.91 16.32
N LYS A 40 5.46 -8.68 15.00
CA LYS A 40 6.38 -7.76 14.35
C LYS A 40 5.68 -6.47 13.96
N ILE A 41 6.37 -5.37 14.20
CA ILE A 41 5.97 -4.04 13.78
C ILE A 41 7.14 -3.37 13.07
N ASP A 42 6.84 -2.47 12.15
CA ASP A 42 7.83 -1.53 11.68
C ASP A 42 8.14 -0.46 12.73
N SER A 43 9.36 0.05 12.68
CA SER A 43 9.83 1.23 13.41
C SER A 43 8.99 2.50 13.17
N TRP A 44 8.15 2.55 12.13
CA TRP A 44 7.38 3.73 11.71
C TRP A 44 5.95 3.80 12.28
N TRP A 45 5.60 2.95 13.25
CA TRP A 45 4.32 3.08 13.98
C TRP A 45 4.17 4.49 14.60
N PRO A 46 2.99 5.14 14.47
CA PRO A 46 1.64 4.61 14.22
C PRO A 46 1.28 4.33 12.77
N GLN A 47 2.14 4.63 11.79
CA GLN A 47 1.80 4.42 10.39
C GLN A 47 1.61 2.92 10.13
N SER A 48 0.45 2.56 9.56
CA SER A 48 0.11 1.18 9.25
C SER A 48 0.87 0.73 8.01
N THR A 49 2.12 0.34 8.18
CA THR A 49 2.93 -0.19 7.09
C THR A 49 2.68 -1.69 6.91
N ARG A 50 2.98 -2.22 5.73
CA ARG A 50 2.85 -3.65 5.41
C ARG A 50 3.70 -4.59 6.25
N GLN A 51 4.60 -4.02 7.03
CA GLN A 51 5.52 -4.76 7.87
C GLN A 51 4.97 -5.00 9.28
N ASN A 52 3.82 -4.38 9.58
CA ASN A 52 3.04 -4.67 10.76
C ASN A 52 2.30 -5.99 10.53
N VAL A 53 2.93 -7.12 10.85
CA VAL A 53 2.38 -8.45 10.60
C VAL A 53 2.40 -9.24 11.89
N CYS A 54 1.24 -9.81 12.22
CA CYS A 54 1.15 -10.70 13.36
C CYS A 54 1.82 -12.05 13.06
N ARG A 55 2.33 -12.71 14.09
CA ARG A 55 3.04 -13.97 13.96
C ARG A 55 2.24 -15.03 13.20
N ALA A 56 0.93 -15.10 13.45
CA ALA A 56 0.07 -16.06 12.75
C ALA A 56 -0.01 -15.77 11.24
N CYS A 57 -0.07 -14.50 10.82
CA CYS A 57 -0.09 -14.14 9.40
C CYS A 57 1.28 -14.37 8.75
N GLU A 58 2.37 -14.15 9.50
CA GLU A 58 3.73 -14.44 9.07
C GLU A 58 3.94 -15.95 8.87
N GLU A 59 3.64 -16.78 9.87
CA GLU A 59 3.77 -18.24 9.83
C GLU A 59 2.93 -18.88 8.72
N ASN A 60 1.76 -18.30 8.45
CA ASN A 60 0.85 -18.78 7.41
C ASN A 60 1.05 -18.11 6.04
N ASN A 61 2.13 -17.36 5.87
CA ASN A 61 2.51 -16.69 4.62
C ASN A 61 1.36 -15.90 3.95
N ALA A 62 0.70 -15.05 4.74
CA ALA A 62 -0.50 -14.33 4.31
C ALA A 62 -0.29 -13.49 3.03
N ALA A 63 0.88 -12.86 2.88
CA ALA A 63 1.22 -12.10 1.68
C ALA A 63 1.27 -12.97 0.42
N GLU A 64 1.87 -14.16 0.48
CA GLU A 64 1.87 -15.10 -0.65
C GLU A 64 0.46 -15.58 -0.99
N ARG A 65 -0.40 -15.79 0.00
CA ARG A 65 -1.80 -16.15 -0.25
C ARG A 65 -2.56 -15.02 -0.95
N ARG A 66 -2.36 -13.76 -0.55
CA ARG A 66 -2.94 -12.60 -1.27
C ARG A 66 -2.42 -12.53 -2.70
N ARG A 67 -1.11 -12.70 -2.91
CA ARG A 67 -0.51 -12.76 -4.25
C ARG A 67 -1.12 -13.87 -5.10
N PHE A 68 -1.30 -15.05 -4.53
CA PHE A 68 -1.94 -16.18 -5.22
C PHE A 68 -3.40 -15.87 -5.58
N ALA A 69 -4.18 -15.32 -4.64
CA ALA A 69 -5.56 -14.90 -4.89
C ALA A 69 -5.63 -13.81 -5.98
N TRP A 70 -4.69 -12.86 -5.99
CA TRP A 70 -4.58 -11.85 -7.04
C TRP A 70 -4.33 -12.49 -8.42
N ASN A 71 -3.41 -13.45 -8.50
CA ASN A 71 -3.06 -14.09 -9.77
C ASN A 71 -4.08 -15.11 -10.26
N THR A 72 -5.14 -15.38 -9.49
CA THR A 72 -6.20 -16.29 -9.91
C THR A 72 -6.98 -15.68 -11.08
N PRO A 73 -7.13 -16.40 -12.22
CA PRO A 73 -7.82 -15.90 -13.40
C PRO A 73 -9.25 -15.45 -13.12
N CYS A 74 -9.67 -14.35 -13.74
CA CYS A 74 -11.02 -13.83 -13.64
C CYS A 74 -11.48 -13.21 -14.97
N MET A 75 -12.77 -13.28 -15.26
CA MET A 75 -13.35 -12.63 -16.44
C MET A 75 -13.91 -11.25 -16.09
N ALA A 76 -13.58 -10.23 -16.90
CA ALA A 76 -14.06 -8.86 -16.75
C ALA A 76 -14.75 -8.36 -18.03
N LYS A 77 -15.59 -7.34 -17.91
CA LYS A 77 -16.30 -6.79 -19.08
C LYS A 77 -15.34 -5.93 -19.91
N PRO A 78 -15.39 -5.97 -21.26
CA PRO A 78 -14.48 -5.21 -22.13
C PRO A 78 -14.39 -3.71 -21.78
N LYS A 79 -15.53 -3.06 -21.51
CA LYS A 79 -15.57 -1.64 -21.14
C LYS A 79 -14.87 -1.34 -19.80
N GLU A 80 -15.00 -2.24 -18.82
CA GLU A 80 -14.31 -2.11 -17.52
C GLU A 80 -12.78 -2.23 -17.71
N ILE A 81 -12.36 -3.16 -18.58
CA ILE A 81 -10.93 -3.38 -18.91
C ILE A 81 -10.34 -2.17 -19.61
N GLU A 82 -11.06 -1.58 -20.57
CA GLU A 82 -10.61 -0.40 -21.31
C GLU A 82 -10.38 0.78 -20.37
N THR A 83 -11.36 1.11 -19.51
CA THR A 83 -11.21 2.18 -18.50
C THR A 83 -10.04 1.88 -17.56
N ALA A 84 -9.92 0.64 -17.06
CA ALA A 84 -8.82 0.25 -16.20
C ALA A 84 -7.45 0.40 -16.89
N ARG A 85 -7.33 0.04 -18.18
CA ARG A 85 -6.09 0.19 -18.96
C ARG A 85 -5.69 1.65 -19.12
N SER A 86 -6.63 2.54 -19.45
CA SER A 86 -6.34 3.97 -19.58
C SER A 86 -5.83 4.57 -18.28
N LEU A 87 -6.48 4.25 -17.15
CA LEU A 87 -6.05 4.72 -15.83
C LEU A 87 -4.68 4.13 -15.43
N LEU A 88 -4.45 2.85 -15.73
CA LEU A 88 -3.19 2.17 -15.45
C LEU A 88 -2.02 2.74 -16.28
N ALA A 89 -2.28 3.15 -17.53
CA ALA A 89 -1.29 3.81 -18.38
C ALA A 89 -0.85 5.15 -17.76
N MET A 90 -1.80 5.99 -17.35
CA MET A 90 -1.49 7.27 -16.69
C MET A 90 -0.66 7.07 -15.42
N TYR A 91 -1.03 6.09 -14.59
CA TYR A 91 -0.25 5.76 -13.39
C TYR A 91 1.18 5.32 -13.68
N ARG A 92 1.37 4.43 -14.66
CA ARG A 92 2.71 3.95 -15.02
C ARG A 92 3.58 5.07 -15.58
N GLU A 93 2.99 5.96 -16.38
CA GLU A 93 3.66 7.15 -16.90
C GLU A 93 4.08 8.09 -15.76
N SER A 94 3.15 8.45 -14.86
CA SER A 94 3.46 9.30 -13.71
C SER A 94 4.51 8.68 -12.78
N ARG A 95 4.44 7.36 -12.55
CA ARG A 95 5.42 6.60 -11.76
C ARG A 95 6.81 6.65 -12.40
N GLN A 96 6.89 6.43 -13.71
CA GLN A 96 8.16 6.48 -14.45
C GLN A 96 8.76 7.89 -14.41
N ASN A 97 7.94 8.93 -14.57
CA ASN A 97 8.38 10.32 -14.47
C ASN A 97 8.89 10.66 -13.05
N GLN A 98 8.16 10.27 -12.01
CA GLN A 98 8.57 10.47 -10.62
C GLN A 98 9.90 9.75 -10.33
N LYS A 99 10.08 8.52 -10.82
CA LYS A 99 11.33 7.77 -10.69
C LYS A 99 12.47 8.51 -11.39
N HIS A 100 12.28 8.94 -12.63
CA HIS A 100 13.29 9.68 -13.37
C HIS A 100 13.74 10.95 -12.65
N ILE A 101 12.79 11.72 -12.11
CA ILE A 101 13.07 12.94 -11.35
C ILE A 101 13.81 12.62 -10.04
N SER A 102 13.44 11.53 -9.36
CA SER A 102 14.12 11.09 -8.14
C SER A 102 15.56 10.65 -8.42
N ASP A 103 15.78 9.89 -9.50
CA ASP A 103 17.10 9.44 -9.93
C ASP A 103 17.99 10.65 -10.28
N LYS A 104 17.42 11.65 -10.97
CA LYS A 104 18.11 12.90 -11.30
C LYS A 104 18.53 13.67 -10.04
N LEU A 105 17.65 13.77 -9.04
CA LEU A 105 17.97 14.40 -7.76
C LEU A 105 19.13 13.70 -7.05
N LEU A 106 19.17 12.36 -7.09
CA LEU A 106 20.25 11.56 -6.51
C LEU A 106 21.57 11.71 -7.27
N SER A 107 21.54 11.82 -8.60
CA SER A 107 22.76 11.92 -9.42
C SER A 107 23.34 13.33 -9.49
N GLU A 108 22.49 14.35 -9.61
CA GLU A 108 22.90 15.75 -9.82
C GLU A 108 22.86 16.58 -8.53
N GLY A 109 22.32 16.04 -7.44
CA GLY A 109 22.20 16.71 -6.15
C GLY A 109 21.18 17.84 -6.11
N SER A 110 20.53 18.18 -7.23
CA SER A 110 19.47 19.16 -7.29
C SER A 110 18.49 18.88 -8.43
N VAL A 111 17.21 19.10 -8.15
CA VAL A 111 16.14 19.23 -9.14
C VAL A 111 15.35 20.46 -8.75
N ASP A 112 14.84 21.18 -9.75
CA ASP A 112 13.94 22.29 -9.52
C ASP A 112 12.77 21.86 -8.61
N LYS A 113 12.52 22.65 -7.55
CA LYS A 113 11.56 22.29 -6.51
C LYS A 113 10.15 22.16 -7.07
N GLU A 114 9.80 23.00 -8.04
CA GLU A 114 8.48 22.96 -8.67
C GLU A 114 8.32 21.69 -9.50
N THR A 115 9.32 21.35 -10.29
CA THR A 115 9.36 20.10 -11.08
C THR A 115 9.23 18.86 -10.20
N PHE A 116 9.93 18.82 -9.06
CA PHE A 116 9.82 17.72 -8.09
C PHE A 116 8.42 17.67 -7.44
N ARG A 117 7.84 18.83 -7.11
CA ARG A 117 6.50 18.90 -6.52
C ARG A 117 5.42 18.46 -7.50
N LEU A 118 5.50 18.90 -8.75
CA LEU A 118 4.56 18.54 -9.81
C LEU A 118 4.60 17.04 -10.08
N SER A 119 5.78 16.43 -10.15
CA SER A 119 5.87 14.97 -10.37
C SER A 119 5.27 14.15 -9.23
N GLN A 120 5.45 14.59 -7.97
CA GLN A 120 4.77 13.97 -6.83
C GLN A 120 3.25 14.15 -6.89
N HIS A 121 2.79 15.34 -7.28
CA HIS A 121 1.37 15.64 -7.42
C HIS A 121 0.73 14.76 -8.50
N ASP A 122 1.35 14.64 -9.67
CA ASP A 122 0.84 13.84 -10.77
C ASP A 122 0.79 12.35 -10.42
N TYR A 123 1.84 11.83 -9.78
CA TYR A 123 1.86 10.46 -9.28
C TYR A 123 0.71 10.18 -8.29
N ARG A 124 0.50 11.07 -7.31
CA ARG A 124 -0.60 10.95 -6.35
C ARG A 124 -1.97 11.08 -7.02
N SER A 125 -2.10 11.99 -7.98
CA SER A 125 -3.34 12.18 -8.74
C SER A 125 -3.71 10.93 -9.54
N ALA A 126 -2.72 10.26 -10.15
CA ALA A 126 -2.93 9.01 -10.87
C ALA A 126 -3.36 7.88 -9.92
N ILE A 127 -2.71 7.74 -8.76
CA ILE A 127 -3.12 6.80 -7.71
C ILE A 127 -4.57 7.04 -7.27
N LEU A 128 -4.93 8.30 -7.01
CA LEU A 128 -6.30 8.68 -6.62
C LEU A 128 -7.32 8.43 -7.73
N SER A 129 -6.92 8.58 -8.99
CA SER A 129 -7.77 8.30 -10.15
C SER A 129 -8.07 6.80 -10.28
N ILE A 130 -7.06 5.95 -10.03
CA ILE A 130 -7.26 4.51 -9.87
C ILE A 130 -8.25 4.35 -8.70
N ALA A 131 -7.92 4.80 -7.47
CA ALA A 131 -8.74 4.66 -6.25
C ALA A 131 -10.23 5.01 -6.41
N ARG A 132 -10.54 6.07 -7.16
CA ARG A 132 -11.90 6.60 -7.33
C ARG A 132 -12.68 5.98 -8.49
N ALA A 133 -12.04 5.19 -9.34
CA ALA A 133 -12.68 4.65 -10.54
C ALA A 133 -13.82 3.67 -10.24
N GLY A 134 -13.87 3.09 -9.03
CA GLY A 134 -14.91 2.14 -8.63
C GLY A 134 -14.95 0.86 -9.47
N LEU A 135 -13.87 0.55 -10.18
CA LEU A 135 -13.78 -0.64 -11.02
C LEU A 135 -13.54 -1.88 -10.16
N PRO A 136 -14.17 -3.02 -10.48
CA PRO A 136 -14.01 -4.25 -9.72
C PRO A 136 -12.59 -4.82 -9.90
N GLU A 137 -12.12 -5.58 -8.91
CA GLU A 137 -10.82 -6.27 -8.91
C GLU A 137 -10.49 -6.95 -10.25
N ARG A 138 -11.47 -7.67 -10.81
CA ARG A 138 -11.34 -8.39 -12.08
C ARG A 138 -10.94 -7.51 -13.26
N ALA A 139 -11.40 -6.25 -13.28
CA ALA A 139 -11.09 -5.31 -14.35
C ALA A 139 -9.62 -4.89 -14.29
N TRP A 140 -9.11 -4.59 -13.09
CA TRP A 140 -7.71 -4.26 -12.87
C TRP A 140 -6.77 -5.42 -13.20
N LYS A 141 -7.13 -6.64 -12.77
CA LYS A 141 -6.40 -7.86 -13.15
C LYS A 141 -6.32 -8.04 -14.66
N ALA A 142 -7.47 -7.96 -15.35
CA ALA A 142 -7.52 -8.11 -16.80
C ALA A 142 -6.85 -6.94 -17.57
N ALA A 143 -6.76 -5.76 -16.96
CA ALA A 143 -5.99 -4.63 -17.48
C ALA A 143 -4.47 -4.79 -17.28
N GLY A 144 -4.04 -5.76 -16.47
CA GLY A 144 -2.64 -6.07 -16.22
C GLY A 144 -2.02 -5.31 -15.04
N LEU A 145 -2.83 -4.85 -14.07
CA LEU A 145 -2.32 -4.35 -12.79
C LEU A 145 -1.66 -5.51 -12.03
N THR A 146 -0.40 -5.34 -11.65
CA THR A 146 0.36 -6.37 -10.95
C THR A 146 0.21 -6.26 -9.43
N PHE A 147 0.42 -7.37 -8.73
CA PHE A 147 0.42 -7.37 -7.26
C PHE A 147 1.52 -6.45 -6.68
N ASP A 148 2.69 -6.40 -7.32
CA ASP A 148 3.77 -5.53 -6.85
C ASP A 148 3.44 -4.05 -7.04
N GLU A 149 2.68 -3.66 -8.08
CA GLU A 149 2.20 -2.28 -8.25
C GLU A 149 1.13 -1.89 -7.22
N ILE A 150 0.24 -2.81 -6.87
CA ILE A 150 -0.72 -2.63 -5.76
C ILE A 150 0.02 -2.40 -4.47
N GLU A 151 1.06 -3.20 -4.25
CA GLU A 151 1.90 -3.06 -3.10
C GLU A 151 2.60 -1.68 -3.15
N GLU A 152 3.41 -1.38 -4.14
CA GLU A 152 4.16 -0.11 -4.18
C GLU A 152 3.31 1.17 -4.02
N ALA A 153 2.12 1.22 -4.64
CA ALA A 153 1.26 2.40 -4.58
C ALA A 153 0.28 2.41 -3.40
N GLU A 154 0.38 1.44 -2.47
CA GLU A 154 -0.54 1.31 -1.34
C GLU A 154 -2.01 1.32 -1.75
N LEU A 155 -2.29 0.80 -2.95
CA LEU A 155 -3.63 0.83 -3.53
C LEU A 155 -4.61 0.12 -2.61
N ASP A 156 -4.22 -0.98 -1.96
CA ASP A 156 -5.08 -1.70 -1.02
C ASP A 156 -5.61 -0.83 0.13
N LEU A 157 -4.78 0.07 0.64
CA LEU A 157 -5.13 0.99 1.73
C LEU A 157 -6.04 2.12 1.25
N LEU A 158 -5.86 2.59 0.01
CA LEU A 158 -6.61 3.70 -0.58
C LEU A 158 -7.95 3.27 -1.20
N TYR A 159 -8.05 2.02 -1.62
CA TYR A 159 -9.23 1.47 -2.28
C TYR A 159 -10.21 0.77 -1.37
N GLY A 160 -9.80 0.39 -0.17
CA GLY A 160 -10.52 -0.67 0.54
C GLY A 160 -10.61 -1.93 -0.33
N PHE A 161 -9.51 -2.34 -0.98
CA PHE A 161 -9.34 -3.74 -1.41
C PHE A 161 -9.22 -4.59 -0.14
N THR A 162 -10.29 -4.63 0.64
CA THR A 162 -10.43 -5.58 1.69
C THR A 162 -10.70 -6.90 1.00
N PHE A 163 -9.66 -7.73 0.88
CA PHE A 163 -9.77 -9.13 0.46
C PHE A 163 -10.76 -9.96 1.30
N LYS A 164 -11.40 -9.36 2.30
CA LYS A 164 -12.60 -9.83 3.00
C LYS A 164 -13.40 -8.63 3.44
N ASP A 165 -14.70 -8.61 3.11
CA ASP A 165 -15.75 -7.79 3.73
C ASP A 165 -15.28 -6.97 4.93
N HIS A 166 -14.99 -5.67 4.79
CA HIS A 166 -15.20 -4.66 5.83
C HIS A 166 -14.98 -3.26 5.26
N GLN A 167 -15.92 -2.37 5.57
CA GLN A 167 -16.02 -1.01 5.03
C GLN A 167 -14.74 -0.19 5.16
N PRO A 168 -14.43 0.69 4.19
CA PRO A 168 -13.36 1.66 4.32
C PRO A 168 -13.70 2.63 5.46
N ARG A 169 -12.92 2.61 6.54
CA ARG A 169 -12.86 3.76 7.43
C ARG A 169 -11.90 4.77 6.81
N LEU A 170 -12.49 5.76 6.14
CA LEU A 170 -11.89 7.09 6.00
C LEU A 170 -11.29 7.49 7.35
N VAL A 171 -9.98 7.74 7.36
CA VAL A 171 -9.36 8.54 8.41
C VAL A 171 -8.86 9.81 7.70
N LEU A 172 -9.70 10.83 7.76
CA LEU A 172 -9.26 12.23 7.74
C LEU A 172 -8.71 12.56 9.12
#